data_AF-A0AAD4YKV9-F1
#
_entry.id   AF-A0AAD4YKV9-F1
#
_cell.length_a   1.000
_cell.length_b   1.000
_cell.length_c   1.000
_cell.angle_alpha   90.00
_cell.angle_beta   90.00
_cell.angle_gamma   90.00
#
_symmetry.space_group_name_H-M   'P 1'
#
loop_
_entity.id
_entity.type
_entity.pdbx_description
1 polymer ?
#
loop_
_entity_poly.entity_id
_entity_poly.type
_entity_poly.pdbx_seq_one_letter_code
_entity_poly.pdbx_strand_id
1 'polypeptide(L)'
;MLEHGIYPEESELEALLPVSVGVGKGDKVYYMLHKLRTSVRWVSPSTANLIMNWFHSKEAARVGKIKWDSRLIREAIENGGGGWDGQGWLGKGKYYVFRTTIGADGLCKCSGEKLATIQID
;
A
#
# COMPACT_ATOMS: atom_id res chain seq x y z
N MET A 1 1.97 -15.61 15.66
CA MET A 1 2.74 -14.36 15.81
C MET A 1 1.91 -13.31 16.53
N LEU A 2 0.90 -12.70 15.88
CA LEU A 2 0.10 -11.63 16.49
C LEU A 2 -0.65 -12.05 17.76
N GLU A 3 -1.21 -13.26 17.80
CA GLU A 3 -1.87 -13.80 19.01
C GLU A 3 -0.92 -13.94 20.21
N HIS A 4 0.38 -13.96 19.97
CA HIS A 4 1.42 -13.99 20.99
C HIS A 4 2.11 -12.62 21.17
N GLY A 5 1.54 -11.54 20.64
CA GLY A 5 2.11 -10.19 20.73
C GLY A 5 3.36 -9.97 19.86
N ILE A 6 3.69 -10.92 18.97
CA ILE A 6 4.84 -10.81 18.08
C ILE A 6 4.38 -10.17 16.78
N TYR A 7 4.91 -8.98 16.49
CA TYR A 7 4.66 -8.26 15.26
C TYR A 7 5.70 -8.67 14.21
N PRO A 8 5.30 -8.98 12.97
CA PRO A 8 6.23 -9.40 11.94
C PRO A 8 7.12 -8.23 11.51
N GLU A 9 8.40 -8.52 11.30
CA GLU A 9 9.34 -7.58 10.71
C GLU A 9 9.20 -7.62 9.18
N GLU A 10 10.07 -6.87 8.48
CA GLU A 10 10.05 -6.86 7.03
C GLU A 10 10.26 -8.27 6.45
N SER A 11 11.18 -9.06 7.02
CA SER A 11 11.54 -10.36 6.44
C SER A 11 10.39 -11.36 6.44
N GLU A 12 9.57 -11.42 7.50
CA GLU A 12 8.40 -12.28 7.54
C GLU A 12 7.30 -11.78 6.59
N LEU A 13 7.11 -10.46 6.51
CA LEU A 13 6.14 -9.87 5.57
C LEU A 13 6.56 -10.08 4.12
N GLU A 14 7.85 -9.96 3.81
CA GLU A 14 8.45 -10.22 2.51
C GLU A 14 8.29 -11.69 2.12
N ALA A 15 8.45 -12.63 3.05
CA ALA A 15 8.25 -14.06 2.78
C ALA A 15 6.77 -14.41 2.51
N LEU A 16 5.82 -13.70 3.15
CA LEU A 16 4.38 -13.95 3.01
C LEU A 16 3.77 -13.27 1.77
N LEU A 17 4.32 -12.13 1.35
CA LEU A 17 3.77 -11.34 0.25
C LEU A 17 3.66 -12.12 -1.08
N PRO A 18 4.69 -12.86 -1.54
CA PRO A 18 4.64 -13.65 -2.78
C PRO A 18 3.53 -14.70 -2.77
N VAL A 19 3.24 -15.30 -1.62
CA VAL A 19 2.18 -16.31 -1.50
C VAL A 19 0.84 -15.69 -1.85
N SER A 20 0.50 -14.54 -1.25
CA SER A 20 -0.78 -13.88 -1.51
C SER A 20 -0.88 -13.28 -2.91
N VAL A 21 0.25 -12.77 -3.44
CA VAL A 21 0.36 -12.29 -4.82
C VAL A 21 0.12 -13.43 -5.80
N GLY A 22 0.80 -14.58 -5.61
CA GLY A 22 0.71 -15.74 -6.48
C GLY A 22 -0.70 -16.36 -6.54
N VAL A 23 -1.45 -16.32 -5.44
CA VAL A 23 -2.86 -16.77 -5.42
C VAL A 23 -3.87 -15.67 -5.74
N GLY A 24 -3.43 -14.44 -6.04
CA GLY A 24 -4.30 -13.32 -6.39
C GLY A 24 -5.23 -12.84 -5.27
N LYS A 25 -4.89 -13.08 -3.99
CA LYS A 25 -5.73 -12.69 -2.83
C LYS A 25 -5.55 -11.19 -2.50
N GLY A 26 -6.22 -10.34 -3.27
CA GLY A 26 -6.12 -8.88 -3.18
C GLY A 26 -6.30 -8.30 -1.77
N ASP A 27 -7.26 -8.80 -0.98
CA ASP A 27 -7.48 -8.30 0.39
C ASP A 27 -6.33 -8.68 1.33
N LYS A 28 -5.69 -9.83 1.12
CA LYS A 28 -4.51 -10.23 1.89
C LYS A 28 -3.29 -9.40 1.50
N VAL A 29 -3.12 -9.12 0.20
CA VAL A 29 -2.08 -8.20 -0.27
C VAL A 29 -2.28 -6.82 0.34
N TYR A 30 -3.50 -6.27 0.30
CA TYR A 30 -3.84 -4.99 0.92
C TYR A 30 -3.48 -4.97 2.41
N TYR A 31 -3.91 -5.98 3.16
CA TYR A 31 -3.59 -6.12 4.58
C TYR A 31 -2.08 -6.10 4.85
N MET A 32 -1.30 -6.85 4.07
CA MET A 32 0.16 -6.90 4.24
C MET A 32 0.85 -5.58 3.89
N LEU A 33 0.38 -4.86 2.86
CA LEU A 33 0.88 -3.52 2.55
C LEU A 33 0.64 -2.55 3.71
N HIS A 34 -0.52 -2.65 4.38
CA HIS A 34 -0.78 -1.88 5.60
C HIS A 34 0.13 -2.30 6.76
N LYS A 35 0.48 -3.58 6.89
CA LYS A 35 1.45 -4.02 7.89
C LYS A 35 2.84 -3.46 7.61
N LEU A 36 3.33 -3.56 6.38
CA LEU A 36 4.59 -2.93 5.96
C LEU A 36 4.59 -1.42 6.25
N ARG A 37 3.49 -0.72 5.95
CA ARG A 37 3.33 0.72 6.26
C ARG A 37 3.52 1.01 7.76
N THR A 38 2.89 0.20 8.62
CA THR A 38 2.90 0.45 10.08
C THR A 38 4.16 -0.02 10.79
N SER A 39 4.73 -1.18 10.43
CA SER A 39 5.86 -1.77 11.16
C SER A 39 7.22 -1.49 10.54
N VAL A 40 7.28 -1.20 9.23
CA VAL A 40 8.55 -1.08 8.48
C VAL A 40 8.76 0.33 7.94
N ARG A 41 7.72 0.94 7.35
CA ARG A 41 7.70 2.27 6.71
C ARG A 41 8.56 2.35 5.43
N TRP A 42 9.85 2.04 5.52
CA TRP A 42 10.81 2.04 4.42
C TRP A 42 11.22 0.62 4.10
N VAL A 43 10.82 0.12 2.94
CA VAL A 43 11.09 -1.27 2.55
C VAL A 43 12.41 -1.40 1.79
N SER A 44 13.02 -2.56 1.91
CA SER A 44 14.17 -2.99 1.12
C SER A 44 13.85 -3.05 -0.38
N PRO A 45 14.89 -3.03 -1.26
CA PRO A 45 14.69 -3.18 -2.69
C PRO A 45 14.00 -4.49 -3.11
N SER A 46 14.18 -5.57 -2.37
CA SER A 46 13.56 -6.87 -2.67
C SER A 46 12.06 -6.84 -2.40
N THR A 47 11.65 -6.36 -1.22
CA THR A 47 10.23 -6.11 -0.91
C THR A 47 9.60 -5.13 -1.88
N ALA A 48 10.29 -4.03 -2.23
CA ALA A 48 9.80 -3.07 -3.22
C ALA A 48 9.50 -3.73 -4.58
N ASN A 49 10.36 -4.66 -5.03
CA ASN A 49 10.14 -5.39 -6.28
C ASN A 49 8.91 -6.30 -6.20
N LEU A 50 8.67 -6.96 -5.07
CA LEU A 50 7.47 -7.77 -4.86
C LEU A 50 6.19 -6.93 -4.92
N ILE A 51 6.21 -5.74 -4.32
CA ILE A 51 5.10 -4.78 -4.38
C ILE A 51 4.87 -4.34 -5.83
N MET A 52 5.93 -3.99 -6.57
CA MET A 52 5.82 -3.63 -7.98
C MET A 52 5.24 -4.77 -8.83
N ASN A 53 5.65 -6.03 -8.57
CA ASN A 53 5.15 -7.20 -9.27
C ASN A 53 3.65 -7.40 -9.05
N TRP A 54 3.14 -7.16 -7.83
CA TRP A 54 1.70 -7.15 -7.58
C TRP A 54 0.99 -6.15 -8.49
N PHE A 55 1.43 -4.88 -8.52
CA PHE A 55 0.74 -3.86 -9.31
C PHE A 55 0.86 -4.07 -10.84
N HIS A 56 1.88 -4.79 -11.31
CA HIS A 56 1.98 -5.21 -12.71
C HIS A 56 1.09 -6.42 -13.06
N SER A 57 0.53 -7.11 -12.07
CA SER A 57 -0.29 -8.31 -12.28
C SER A 57 -1.67 -8.00 -12.86
N LYS A 58 -2.30 -9.01 -13.47
CA LYS A 58 -3.68 -8.90 -13.97
C LYS A 58 -4.68 -8.89 -12.82
N GLU A 59 -4.33 -9.52 -11.72
CA GLU A 59 -5.11 -9.66 -10.50
C GLU A 59 -5.28 -8.29 -9.83
N ALA A 60 -4.19 -7.54 -9.69
CA ALA A 60 -4.23 -6.16 -9.18
C ALA A 60 -5.17 -5.28 -10.01
N ALA A 61 -5.16 -5.41 -11.34
CA ALA A 61 -6.02 -4.62 -12.21
C ALA A 61 -7.54 -4.89 -12.03
N ARG A 62 -7.89 -6.03 -11.41
CA ARG A 62 -9.29 -6.47 -11.24
C ARG A 62 -9.84 -6.17 -9.85
N VAL A 63 -8.97 -6.03 -8.85
CA VAL A 63 -9.37 -5.69 -7.49
C VAL A 63 -9.74 -4.20 -7.41
N GLY A 64 -10.68 -3.89 -6.52
CA GLY A 64 -11.10 -2.52 -6.25
C GLY A 64 -12.52 -2.18 -6.66
N LYS A 65 -13.00 -1.03 -6.17
CA LYS A 65 -14.35 -0.54 -6.38
C LYS A 65 -14.34 0.58 -7.41
N ILE A 66 -15.26 0.55 -8.38
CA ILE A 66 -15.43 1.62 -9.38
C ILE A 66 -16.15 2.84 -8.78
N LYS A 67 -17.09 2.59 -7.85
CA LYS A 67 -17.82 3.64 -7.14
C LYS A 67 -17.45 3.59 -5.67
N TRP A 68 -17.09 4.73 -5.11
CA TRP A 68 -16.83 4.94 -3.70
C TRP A 68 -17.26 6.35 -3.31
N ASP A 69 -17.56 6.55 -2.02
CA ASP A 69 -17.88 7.87 -1.50
C ASP A 69 -16.58 8.61 -1.12
N SER A 70 -16.25 9.65 -1.87
CA SER A 70 -15.04 10.45 -1.63
C SER A 70 -15.06 11.17 -0.28
N ARG A 71 -16.23 11.43 0.30
CA ARG A 71 -16.34 12.04 1.64
C ARG A 71 -15.86 11.07 2.70
N LEU A 72 -16.33 9.83 2.66
CA LEU A 72 -15.90 8.78 3.58
C LEU A 72 -14.41 8.48 3.47
N ILE A 73 -13.85 8.49 2.25
CA ILE A 73 -12.39 8.32 2.07
C ILE A 73 -11.63 9.47 2.75
N ARG A 74 -12.04 10.72 2.53
CA ARG A 74 -11.36 11.88 3.14
C ARG A 74 -11.44 11.85 4.66
N GLU A 75 -12.62 11.57 5.21
CA GLU A 75 -12.81 11.42 6.66
C GLU A 75 -11.93 10.31 7.23
N ALA A 76 -11.80 9.18 6.53
CA ALA A 76 -10.92 8.09 6.96
C ALA A 76 -9.43 8.51 6.95
N ILE A 77 -9.00 9.31 5.97
CA ILE A 77 -7.62 9.85 5.92
C ILE A 77 -7.35 10.79 7.09
N GLU A 78 -8.27 11.71 7.36
CA GLU A 78 -8.15 12.68 8.46
C GLU A 78 -8.12 11.96 9.81
N ASN A 79 -9.05 11.04 10.04
CA ASN A 79 -9.11 10.25 11.27
C ASN A 79 -7.92 9.29 11.45
N GLY A 80 -7.25 8.91 10.35
CA GLY A 80 -6.07 8.05 10.36
C GLY A 80 -4.75 8.79 10.60
N GLY A 81 -4.77 10.10 10.90
CA GLY A 81 -3.58 10.92 11.10
C GLY A 81 -2.88 11.36 9.80
N GLY A 82 -3.54 11.17 8.66
CA GLY A 82 -3.04 11.52 7.32
C GLY A 82 -2.29 10.39 6.60
N GLY A 83 -2.34 10.41 5.27
CA GLY A 83 -1.51 9.56 4.39
C GLY A 83 -2.05 8.14 4.10
N TRP A 84 -3.19 7.73 4.65
CA TRP A 84 -3.84 6.44 4.35
C TRP A 84 -5.32 6.43 4.77
N ASP A 85 -6.19 5.65 4.09
CA ASP A 85 -7.63 5.55 4.39
C ASP A 85 -8.09 4.18 4.94
N GLY A 86 -7.43 3.09 4.57
CA GLY A 86 -7.76 1.73 5.04
C GLY A 86 -9.06 1.13 4.50
N GLN A 87 -9.71 1.72 3.50
CA GLN A 87 -11.02 1.35 2.97
C GLN A 87 -10.98 0.30 1.84
N GLY A 88 -9.79 -0.23 1.55
CA GLY A 88 -9.54 -1.22 0.49
C GLY A 88 -9.09 -0.60 -0.83
N TRP A 89 -9.10 -1.41 -1.88
CA TRP A 89 -8.69 -0.99 -3.22
C TRP A 89 -9.73 -0.05 -3.87
N LEU A 90 -9.27 1.08 -4.42
CA LEU A 90 -10.09 2.06 -5.13
C LEU A 90 -9.71 2.09 -6.62
N GLY A 91 -10.73 2.28 -7.47
CA GLY A 91 -10.58 2.20 -8.91
C GLY A 91 -10.55 0.75 -9.43
N LYS A 92 -10.53 0.61 -10.76
CA LYS A 92 -10.27 -0.63 -11.49
C LYS A 92 -9.52 -0.33 -12.77
N GLY A 93 -8.79 -1.32 -13.28
CA GLY A 93 -8.01 -1.21 -14.50
C GLY A 93 -6.51 -1.37 -14.24
N LYS A 94 -5.73 -1.37 -15.32
CA LYS A 94 -4.29 -1.57 -15.24
C LYS A 94 -3.64 -0.41 -14.47
N TYR A 95 -2.78 -0.75 -13.51
CA TYR A 95 -1.95 0.23 -12.81
C TYR A 95 -0.81 0.71 -13.70
N TYR A 96 -0.48 2.00 -13.58
CA TYR A 96 0.76 2.55 -14.10
C TYR A 96 1.78 2.61 -12.96
N VAL A 97 2.87 1.88 -13.10
CA VAL A 97 3.87 1.69 -12.04
C VAL A 97 5.21 2.22 -12.52
N PHE A 98 5.82 3.11 -11.73
CA PHE A 98 7.09 3.74 -12.07
C PHE A 98 8.01 3.76 -10.86
N ARG A 99 9.32 3.63 -11.09
CA ARG A 99 10.33 4.03 -10.11
C ARG A 99 10.60 5.51 -10.31
N THR A 100 10.59 6.27 -9.23
CA THR A 100 10.75 7.72 -9.28
C THR A 100 11.41 8.23 -8.00
N THR A 101 11.62 9.54 -7.92
CA THR A 101 12.13 10.21 -6.73
C THR A 101 11.14 11.26 -6.25
N ILE A 102 11.25 11.63 -4.97
CA ILE A 102 10.46 12.69 -4.36
C ILE A 102 11.30 13.97 -4.34
N GLY A 103 10.70 15.09 -4.73
CA GLY A 103 11.32 16.41 -4.64
C GLY A 103 11.44 16.87 -3.19
N ALA A 104 12.27 17.89 -2.94
CA ALA A 104 12.41 18.49 -1.61
C ALA A 104 11.11 19.16 -1.10
N ASP A 105 10.20 19.48 -2.02
CA ASP A 105 8.85 19.98 -1.79
C ASP A 105 7.81 18.88 -1.44
N GLY A 106 8.24 17.62 -1.43
CA GLY A 106 7.38 16.46 -1.21
C GLY A 106 6.58 16.03 -2.44
N LEU A 107 6.87 16.58 -3.62
CA LEU A 107 6.19 16.20 -4.86
C LEU A 107 6.82 14.95 -5.48
N CYS A 108 5.98 14.00 -5.87
CA CYS A 108 6.38 12.86 -6.68
C CYS A 108 6.75 13.32 -8.10
N LYS A 109 7.97 13.06 -8.57
CA LYS A 109 8.41 13.49 -9.91
C LYS A 109 7.73 12.77 -11.07
N CYS A 110 6.99 11.68 -10.80
CA CYS A 110 6.25 10.95 -11.83
C CYS A 110 4.81 11.43 -11.98
N SER A 111 4.08 11.65 -10.88
CA SER A 111 2.65 12.00 -10.90
C SER A 111 2.37 13.47 -10.61
N GLY A 112 3.33 14.20 -10.03
CA GLY A 112 3.12 15.57 -9.53
C GLY A 112 2.33 15.64 -8.23
N GLU A 113 1.92 14.51 -7.65
CA GLU A 113 1.17 14.45 -6.40
C GLU A 113 2.07 14.75 -5.19
N LYS A 114 1.52 15.46 -4.19
CA LYS A 114 2.22 15.80 -2.95
C LYS A 114 2.00 14.73 -1.88
N LEU A 115 3.08 14.23 -1.29
CA LEU A 115 2.99 13.33 -0.14
C LEU A 115 2.35 14.04 1.07
N ALA A 116 1.55 13.30 1.84
CA ALA A 116 0.90 13.82 3.03
C ALA A 116 1.89 13.99 4.20
N THR A 117 1.66 14.99 5.04
CA THR A 117 2.27 15.08 6.37
C THR A 117 1.51 14.16 7.32
N ILE A 118 2.22 13.26 8.00
CA ILE A 118 1.62 12.26 8.89
C ILE A 118 1.82 12.72 10.34
N GLN A 119 0.74 12.68 11.13
CA GLN A 119 0.80 12.92 12.57
C GLN A 119 1.58 11.81 13.27
N ILE A 120 2.34 12.17 14.30
CA ILE A 120 3.07 11.19 15.11
C ILE A 120 2.10 10.66 16.17
N ASP A 121 2.04 9.33 16.29
CA ASP A 121 1.28 8.60 17.31
C ASP A 121 1.84 8.84 18.73
#